data_AF-A0A158JH18-F1
#
_entry.id   AF-A0A158JH18-F1
#
_cell.length_a   1.000
_cell.length_b   1.000
_cell.length_c   1.000
_cell.angle_alpha   90.00
_cell.angle_beta   90.00
_cell.angle_gamma   90.00
#
_symmetry.space_group_name_H-M   'P 1'
#
loop_
_entity.id
_entity.type
_entity.pdbx_description
1 polymer ?
#
loop_
_entity_poly.entity_id
_entity_poly.type
_entity_poly.pdbx_seq_one_letter_code
_entity_poly.pdbx_strand_id
1 'polypeptide(L)' 'MYQTSTFDYMGSAIVPVVVEDQSGFRSMATATDRNGDEYRTGALGWFSSEGRARQFAIEYAQSEIRRRCMASLLSEK' A
#
# COMPACT_ATOMS: atom_id res chain seq x y z
N MET A 1 -8.62 8.07 -16.26
CA MET A 1 -9.33 7.02 -15.50
C MET A 1 -8.26 6.24 -14.74
N TYR A 2 -8.03 6.53 -13.45
CA TYR A 2 -7.05 5.77 -12.68
C TYR A 2 -7.61 4.37 -12.48
N GLN A 3 -7.05 3.38 -13.17
CA GLN A 3 -7.44 1.98 -12.98
C GLN A 3 -6.89 1.55 -11.62
N THR A 4 -7.71 1.77 -10.60
CA THR A 4 -7.45 1.39 -9.21
C THR A 4 -7.73 -0.10 -9.09
N SER A 5 -6.79 -0.93 -9.54
CA SER A 5 -6.87 -2.37 -9.27
C SER A 5 -6.65 -2.57 -7.78
N THR A 6 -7.72 -2.93 -7.06
CA THR A 6 -7.63 -3.36 -5.67
C THR A 6 -6.99 -4.75 -5.62
N PHE A 7 -6.03 -4.95 -4.72
CA PHE A 7 -5.31 -6.20 -4.53
C PHE A 7 -5.62 -6.78 -3.15
N ASP A 8 -6.22 -7.97 -3.10
CA ASP A 8 -6.42 -8.70 -1.85
C ASP A 8 -5.12 -9.37 -1.39
N TYR A 9 -4.69 -9.09 -0.16
CA TYR A 9 -3.50 -9.67 0.45
C TYR A 9 -3.71 -9.95 1.93
N MET A 10 -3.58 -11.21 2.35
CA MET A 10 -3.83 -11.65 3.73
C MET A 10 -5.20 -11.20 4.27
N GLY A 11 -6.20 -11.06 3.40
CA GLY A 11 -7.55 -10.56 3.71
C GLY A 11 -7.61 -9.06 4.00
N SER A 12 -6.56 -8.31 3.70
CA SER A 12 -6.61 -6.86 3.58
C SER A 12 -6.74 -6.47 2.10
N ALA A 13 -7.53 -5.45 1.80
CA ALA A 13 -7.64 -4.89 0.46
C ALA A 13 -6.60 -3.77 0.29
N ILE A 14 -5.75 -3.86 -0.71
CA ILE A 14 -4.71 -2.87 -1.02
C ILE A 14 -5.13 -2.08 -2.26
N VAL A 15 -5.07 -0.77 -2.16
CA VAL A 15 -5.33 0.19 -3.23
C VAL A 15 -4.08 1.02 -3.46
N PRO A 16 -3.27 0.75 -4.51
CA PRO A 16 -2.13 1.58 -4.82
C PRO A 16 -2.60 2.93 -5.39
N VAL A 17 -2.06 4.01 -4.84
CA VAL A 17 -2.37 5.38 -5.24
C VAL A 17 -1.07 6.01 -5.76
N VAL A 18 -1.04 6.31 -7.05
CA VAL A 18 0.07 7.03 -7.66
C VAL A 18 -0.42 8.43 -8.00
N VAL A 19 0.27 9.43 -7.47
CA VAL A 19 -0.02 10.84 -7.78
C VAL A 19 1.13 11.39 -8.59
N GLU A 20 0.82 11.90 -9.78
CA GLU A 20 1.77 12.65 -10.60
C GLU A 20 1.89 14.08 -10.04
N ASP A 21 3.12 14.55 -9.92
CA ASP A 21 3.46 15.91 -9.50
C ASP A 21 4.69 16.39 -10.30
N GLN A 22 5.05 17.68 -10.21
CA GLN A 22 6.13 18.29 -11.00
C GLN A 22 7.49 17.58 -10.85
N SER A 23 7.71 16.89 -9.72
CA SER A 23 8.96 16.15 -9.44
C SER A 23 8.91 14.67 -9.84
N GLY A 24 7.81 14.18 -10.41
CA GLY A 24 7.62 12.79 -10.85
C GLY A 24 6.38 12.12 -10.24
N PHE A 25 6.42 10.79 -10.12
CA PHE A 25 5.31 9.99 -9.61
C PHE A 25 5.52 9.66 -8.13
N ARG A 26 4.62 10.15 -7.29
CA ARG A 26 4.58 9.87 -5.86
C ARG A 26 3.87 8.55 -5.61
N SER A 27 4.55 7.63 -4.96
CA SER A 27 4.02 6.32 -4.60
C SER A 27 3.33 6.36 -3.23
N MET A 28 2.08 5.92 -3.18
CA MET A 28 1.28 5.75 -1.96
C MET A 28 0.43 4.48 -2.09
N ALA A 29 -0.05 3.95 -0.98
CA ALA A 29 -1.04 2.88 -0.94
C ALA A 29 -2.04 3.16 0.18
N THR A 30 -3.27 2.74 -0.03
CA THR A 30 -4.26 2.62 1.03
C THR A 30 -4.53 1.15 1.24
N ALA A 31 -4.57 0.68 2.47
CA ALA A 31 -4.92 -0.69 2.79
C ALA A 31 -6.04 -0.70 3.83
N THR A 32 -7.04 -1.55 3.60
CA THR A 32 -8.13 -1.79 4.54
C THR A 32 -7.97 -3.20 5.06
N ASP A 33 -7.87 -3.36 6.38
CA ASP A 33 -7.74 -4.69 6.97
C ASP A 33 -9.11 -5.41 7.08
N ARG A 34 -9.13 -6.63 7.63
CA ARG A 34 -10.34 -7.44 7.80
C ARG A 34 -11.34 -6.84 8.79
N ASN A 35 -10.86 -6.05 9.75
CA ASN A 35 -11.68 -5.35 10.72
C ASN A 35 -12.33 -4.08 10.14
N GLY A 36 -11.93 -3.69 8.92
CA GLY A 36 -12.38 -2.46 8.28
C GLY A 36 -11.57 -1.22 8.67
N ASP A 37 -10.46 -1.38 9.40
CA ASP A 37 -9.53 -0.29 9.66
C ASP A 37 -8.77 0.04 8.38
N GLU A 38 -9.08 1.20 7.82
CA GLU A 38 -8.32 1.78 6.72
C GLU A 38 -7.06 2.45 7.27
N TYR A 39 -5.92 2.16 6.65
CA TYR A 39 -4.70 2.91 6.86
C TYR A 39 -4.06 3.28 5.53
N ARG A 40 -3.60 4.52 5.45
CA ARG A 40 -2.87 5.04 4.31
C ARG A 40 -1.38 4.99 4.60
N THR A 41 -0.62 4.41 3.69
CA THR A 41 0.82 4.56 3.71
C THR A 41 1.15 6.00 3.34
N GLY A 42 2.07 6.62 4.09
CA GLY A 42 2.60 7.93 3.70
C GLY A 42 3.27 7.89 2.33
N ALA A 43 3.78 9.03 1.87
CA ALA A 43 4.56 9.09 0.64
C ALA A 43 5.78 8.17 0.74
N LEU A 44 5.79 7.10 -0.04
CA LEU A 44 6.80 6.04 0.02
C LEU A 44 8.06 6.39 -0.78
N GLY A 45 7.95 7.34 -1.70
CA GLY A 45 9.05 7.81 -2.52
C GLY A 45 8.57 8.48 -3.82
N TRP A 46 9.53 9.02 -4.55
CA TRP A 46 9.35 9.62 -5.87
C TRP A 46 9.98 8.71 -6.92
N PHE A 47 9.23 8.45 -7.99
CA PHE A 47 9.65 7.57 -9.06
C PHE A 47 9.49 8.27 -10.40
N SER A 48 10.41 8.01 -11.33
CA SER A 48 10.34 8.56 -12.70
C SER A 48 9.30 7.88 -13.58
N SER A 49 8.62 6.83 -13.10
CA SER A 49 7.63 6.06 -13.86
C SER A 49 6.46 5.64 -12.98
N GLU A 50 5.23 5.86 -13.47
CA GLU A 50 3.99 5.47 -12.80
C GLU A 50 3.96 3.98 -12.46
N GLY A 51 4.39 3.13 -13.40
CA GLY A 51 4.40 1.67 -13.21
C GLY A 51 5.31 1.24 -12.05
N ARG A 52 6.49 1.86 -11.93
CA ARG A 52 7.40 1.61 -10.80
C ARG A 52 6.83 2.13 -9.48
N ALA A 53 6.25 3.32 -9.49
CA ALA A 53 5.60 3.88 -8.31
C ALA A 53 4.47 2.98 -7.80
N ARG A 54 3.66 2.45 -8.72
CA ARG A 54 2.54 1.55 -8.43
C ARG A 54 3.04 0.22 -7.88
N GLN A 55 4.02 -0.39 -8.53
CA GLN A 55 4.57 -1.67 -8.08
C GLN A 55 5.17 -1.54 -6.68
N PHE A 56 5.96 -0.48 -6.44
CA PHE A 56 6.55 -0.21 -5.13
C PHE A 56 5.49 -0.01 -4.04
N ALA A 57 4.40 0.70 -4.35
CA ALA A 57 3.28 0.90 -3.43
C ALA A 57 2.66 -0.43 -2.98
N ILE A 58 2.47 -1.36 -3.93
CA ILE A 58 1.90 -2.68 -3.65
C ILE A 58 2.86 -3.50 -2.78
N GLU A 59 4.13 -3.60 -3.17
CA GLU A 59 5.13 -4.37 -2.44
C GLU A 59 5.32 -3.86 -1.01
N TYR A 60 5.36 -2.53 -0.84
CA TYR A 60 5.44 -1.90 0.47
C TYR A 60 4.19 -2.21 1.32
N ALA A 61 2.99 -2.04 0.76
CA ALA A 61 1.74 -2.33 1.48
C ALA A 61 1.67 -3.79 1.92
N GLN A 62 2.06 -4.74 1.07
CA GLN A 62 2.12 -6.16 1.44
C GLN A 62 3.10 -6.42 2.60
N SER A 63 4.28 -5.79 2.56
CA SER A 63 5.28 -5.89 3.64
C SER A 63 4.74 -5.32 4.96
N GLU A 64 4.05 -4.18 4.92
CA GLU A 64 3.45 -3.55 6.09
C GLU A 64 2.31 -4.38 6.67
N ILE A 65 1.43 -4.93 5.83
CA ILE A 65 0.38 -5.89 6.25
C ILE A 65 1.01 -7.09 6.94
N ARG A 66 2.05 -7.68 6.33
CA ARG A 66 2.75 -8.82 6.92
C ARG A 66 3.34 -8.47 8.28
N ARG A 67 4.00 -7.32 8.40
CA ARG A 67 4.57 -6.83 9.68
C ARG A 67 3.49 -6.69 10.74
N ARG A 68 2.34 -6.10 10.40
CA ARG A 68 1.20 -5.93 11.32
C ARG A 68 0.59 -7.26 11.74
N CYS A 69 0.33 -8.17 10.81
CA CYS A 69 -0.17 -9.51 11.12
C CYS A 69 0.80 -10.28 12.05
N MET A 70 2.10 -10.22 11.79
CA MET A 70 3.10 -10.87 12.64
C MET A 70 3.18 -10.22 14.02
N ALA A 71 3.11 -8.90 14.11
CA ALA A 71 3.09 -8.18 15.39
C ALA A 71 1.86 -8.55 16.25
N SER A 72 0.68 -8.69 15.63
CA SER A 72 -0.53 -9.13 16.35
C SER A 72 -0.37 -10.56 16.89
N LEU A 73 0.19 -11.48 16.11
CA LEU A 73 0.44 -12.87 16.53
C LEU A 73 1.47 -12.99 17.68
N LEU A 74 2.37 -12.02 17.81
CA LEU A 74 3.37 -11.98 18.89
C LEU A 74 2.81 -11.38 20.20
N SER A 75 1.68 -10.69 20.16
CA SER A 75 1.07 -10.04 21.32
C SER A 75 0.12 -10.95 22.11
N GLU A 76 -0.20 -12.16 21.61
CA GLU A 76 -1.10 -13.13 22.25
C GLU A 76 -0.37 -14.15 23.16
N LYS A 77 0.77 -13.79 23.77
CA LYS A 77 1.54 -14.72 24.63
C LYS A 77 1.63 -14.27 26.09
#